data_AF-A0A137Q8F8-F1
#
_entry.id   AF-A0A137Q8F8-F1
#
_cell.length_a   1.000
_cell.length_b   1.000
_cell.length_c   1.000
_cell.angle_alpha   90.00
_cell.angle_beta   90.00
_cell.angle_gamma   90.00
#
_symmetry.space_group_name_H-M   'P 1'
#
loop_
_entity.id
_entity.type
_entity.pdbx_description
1 polymer ?
#
loop_
_entity_poly.entity_id
_entity_poly.type
_entity_poly.pdbx_seq_one_letter_code
_entity_poly.pdbx_strand_id
1 'polypeptide(L)' 'ANKYQGAEPDIRLGGLVFLSIKNLNMSKDRARKHCLKFIGPYKVLESNPDIFNYKLDLS' A
#
# COMPACT_ATOMS: atom_id res chain seq x y z
N ALA A 1 5.58 6.64 20.61
CA ALA A 1 4.75 5.42 20.71
C ALA A 1 3.38 5.68 20.10
N ASN A 2 3.07 5.14 18.92
CA ASN A 2 1.77 5.28 18.28
C ASN A 2 0.85 4.18 18.83
N LYS A 3 -0.10 4.57 19.70
CA LYS A 3 -0.86 3.65 20.56
C LYS A 3 -2.14 3.11 19.92
N TYR A 4 -2.32 3.35 18.62
CA TYR A 4 -3.51 2.98 17.86
C TYR A 4 -3.08 2.47 16.48
N GLN A 5 -2.51 1.27 16.44
CA GLN A 5 -2.63 0.47 15.23
C GLN A 5 -4.07 -0.05 15.24
N GLY A 6 -4.88 0.39 14.27
CA GLY A 6 -6.22 -0.18 14.08
C GLY A 6 -6.15 -1.70 13.87
N ALA A 7 -7.31 -2.37 13.81
CA ALA A 7 -7.35 -3.80 13.52
C ALA A 7 -6.42 -4.13 12.35
N GLU A 8 -5.52 -5.10 12.58
CA GLU A 8 -4.49 -5.46 11.64
C GLU A 8 -5.14 -5.90 10.32
N PRO A 9 -4.75 -5.31 9.18
CA PRO A 9 -5.38 -5.67 7.92
C PRO A 9 -5.01 -7.12 7.57
N ASP A 10 -6.02 -7.98 7.43
CA ASP A 10 -5.85 -9.36 6.96
C ASP A 10 -5.53 -9.38 5.46
N ILE A 11 -4.26 -9.09 5.13
CA ILE A 11 -3.75 -9.08 3.76
C ILE A 11 -3.27 -10.49 3.41
N ARG A 12 -4.10 -11.17 2.61
CA ARG A 12 -3.89 -12.55 2.18
C ARG A 12 -3.11 -12.64 0.88
N LEU A 13 -2.37 -13.73 0.74
CA LEU A 13 -1.76 -14.14 -0.52
C LEU A 13 -2.80 -14.18 -1.65
N GLY A 14 -2.48 -13.59 -2.80
CA GLY A 14 -3.38 -13.50 -3.95
C GLY A 14 -4.46 -12.42 -3.85
N GLY A 15 -4.59 -11.73 -2.71
CA GLY A 15 -5.49 -10.59 -2.56
C GLY A 15 -5.07 -9.39 -3.40
N LEU A 16 -6.01 -8.47 -3.65
CA LEU A 16 -5.75 -7.19 -4.31
C LEU A 16 -5.70 -6.07 -3.29
N VAL A 17 -4.65 -5.26 -3.34
CA VAL A 17 -4.44 -4.13 -2.42
C VAL A 17 -4.13 -2.85 -3.19
N PHE A 18 -4.53 -1.71 -2.62
CA PHE A 18 -4.20 -0.41 -3.17
C PHE A 18 -3.04 0.24 -2.41
N LEU A 19 -2.05 0.77 -3.13
CA LEU A 19 -0.93 1.49 -2.51
C LEU A 19 -1.30 2.94 -2.24
N SER A 20 -1.13 3.40 -1.01
CA SER A 20 -1.30 4.82 -0.69
C SER A 20 -0.13 5.63 -1.24
N ILE A 21 -0.42 6.75 -1.90
CA ILE A 21 0.60 7.66 -2.41
C ILE A 21 1.18 8.58 -1.34
N LYS A 22 0.68 8.52 -0.10
CA LYS A 22 1.06 9.42 0.99
C LYS A 22 2.56 9.41 1.29
N ASN A 23 3.20 8.24 1.14
CA ASN A 23 4.62 8.04 1.41
C ASN A 23 5.42 7.64 0.16
N LEU A 24 4.82 7.73 -1.02
CA LEU A 24 5.50 7.41 -2.27
C LEU A 24 6.31 8.63 -2.72
N ASN A 25 7.57 8.43 -3.09
CA ASN A 25 8.43 9.49 -3.61
C ASN A 25 8.02 9.84 -5.04
N MET A 26 6.87 10.51 -5.19
CA MET A 26 6.35 10.97 -6.47
C MET A 26 7.16 12.18 -6.95
N SER A 27 7.42 12.27 -8.26
CA SER A 27 8.07 13.45 -8.83
C SER A 27 7.22 14.70 -8.57
N LYS A 28 7.86 15.77 -8.09
CA LYS A 28 7.23 17.04 -7.65
C LYS A 28 6.26 17.66 -8.67
N ASP A 29 6.40 17.32 -9.95
CA ASP A 29 5.64 17.88 -11.06
C ASP A 29 4.25 17.24 -11.23
N ARG A 30 4.04 16.00 -10.75
CA ARG A 30 2.75 15.29 -10.86
C ARG A 30 1.77 15.60 -9.72
N ALA A 31 2.21 16.36 -8.73
CA ALA A 31 1.40 16.68 -7.57
C ALA A 31 0.81 18.08 -7.71
N ARG A 32 -0.52 18.10 -7.89
CA ARG A 32 -1.49 19.13 -7.48
C ARG A 32 -2.41 19.55 -8.63
N LYS A 33 -3.45 18.76 -8.86
CA LYS A 33 -4.81 19.33 -8.93
C LYS A 33 -5.93 18.31 -8.71
N HIS A 34 -5.70 17.01 -8.96
CA HIS A 34 -6.61 15.91 -8.59
C HIS A 34 -5.84 14.61 -8.28
N CYS A 35 -5.09 14.58 -7.17
CA CYS A 35 -4.29 13.38 -6.85
C CYS A 35 -5.16 12.28 -6.28
N LEU A 36 -5.16 11.10 -6.91
CA LEU A 36 -5.68 9.87 -6.33
C LEU A 36 -4.97 9.59 -5.00
N LYS A 37 -5.70 9.30 -3.93
CA LYS A 37 -5.10 8.94 -2.62
C LYS A 37 -4.39 7.58 -2.64
N PHE A 38 -4.72 6.76 -3.64
CA PHE A 38 -4.24 5.41 -3.81
C PHE A 38 -3.99 5.09 -5.29
N ILE A 39 -3.04 4.20 -5.58
CA ILE A 39 -2.76 3.70 -6.92
C ILE A 39 -3.02 2.19 -6.95
N GLY A 40 -3.74 1.75 -7.99
CA GLY A 40 -3.80 0.39 -8.55
C GLY A 40 -4.22 -0.73 -7.59
N PRO A 41 -5.07 -1.69 -8.01
CA PRO A 41 -5.15 -2.96 -7.32
C PRO A 41 -3.94 -3.81 -7.71
N TYR A 42 -3.02 -4.03 -6.76
CA TYR A 42 -1.86 -4.88 -6.94
C TYR A 42 -2.08 -6.23 -6.26
N LYS A 43 -1.64 -7.30 -6.92
CA LYS A 43 -1.76 -8.65 -6.38
C LYS A 43 -0.67 -8.92 -5.36
N VAL A 44 -1.06 -9.47 -4.20
CA VAL A 44 -0.12 -9.91 -3.17
C VAL A 44 0.51 -11.22 -3.60
N LEU A 45 1.83 -11.22 -3.79
CA LEU A 45 2.64 -12.39 -4.12
C LEU A 45 3.22 -13.09 -2.89
N GLU A 46 3.50 -12.32 -1.82
CA GLU A 46 3.95 -12.84 -0.53
C GLU A 46 3.42 -11.94 0.59
N SER A 47 3.04 -12.55 1.72
CA SER A 47 2.54 -11.87 2.92
C SER A 47 3.34 -12.34 4.13
N ASN A 48 4.00 -11.40 4.81
CA ASN A 48 4.67 -11.63 6.08
C ASN A 48 4.04 -10.72 7.15
N PRO A 49 3.03 -11.24 7.89
CA PRO A 49 2.30 -10.45 8.88
C PRO A 49 3.17 -10.06 10.08
N ASP A 50 4.13 -10.89 10.49
CA ASP A 50 4.98 -10.63 11.67
C ASP A 50 5.79 -9.33 11.56
N ILE A 51 6.17 -8.94 10.33
CA ILE A 51 6.95 -7.73 10.04
C ILE A 51 6.23 -6.73 9.13
N PHE A 52 4.92 -6.92 8.87
CA PHE A 52 4.11 -6.07 7.98
C PHE A 52 4.74 -5.86 6.59
N ASN A 53 5.35 -6.90 6.03
CA ASN A 53 6.03 -6.83 4.74
C ASN A 53 5.30 -7.66 3.70
N TYR A 54 5.07 -7.06 2.52
CA TYR A 54 4.32 -7.67 1.43
C TYR A 54 5.06 -7.49 0.12
N LYS A 55 5.12 -8.55 -0.70
CA LYS A 55 5.55 -8.43 -2.09
C LYS A 55 4.32 -8.32 -2.97
N LEU A 56 4.33 -7.34 -3.87
CA LEU A 56 3.23 -7.05 -4.77
C LEU A 56 3.69 -7.22 -6.21
N ASP A 57 2.76 -7.67 -7.05
CA ASP A 57 2.91 -7.64 -8.50
C ASP A 57 2.54 -6.26 -9.02
N LEU A 58 3.50 -5.55 -9.65
CA LEU A 58 3.32 -4.21 -10.22
C LEU A 58 3.27 -4.23 -11.76
N SER A 59 3.15 -5.41 -12.37
CA SER A 59 3.14 -5.59 -13.83
C SER A 59 1.94 -4.94 -14.53
#